data_AF-B0JXN4-F1
#
_entry.id   AF-B0JXN4-F1
#
_cell.length_a   1.000
_cell.length_b   1.000
_cell.length_c   1.000
_cell.angle_alpha   90.00
_cell.angle_beta   90.00
_cell.angle_gamma   90.00
#
_symmetry.space_group_name_H-M   'P 1'
#
loop_
_entity.id
_entity.type
_entity.pdbx_description
1 polymer ?
#
loop_
_entity_poly.entity_id
_entity_poly.type
_entity_poly.pdbx_seq_one_letter_code
_entity_poly.pdbx_strand_id
1 'polypeptide(L)'
;MQWLTDNEIEGKVIELKTRYHDEDYIISDRIGNDQSITINGKHYGVEVRGRVFDNLSPQGMTRDDWLKDFHCQSEEFIITEAGEG
;
A
#
# COMPACT_ATOMS: atom_id res chain seq x y z
N MET A 1 -1.74 11.88 -8.86
CA MET A 1 -3.18 11.80 -9.12
C MET A 1 -3.61 12.61 -10.34
N GLN A 2 -3.07 13.82 -10.58
CA GLN A 2 -3.44 14.68 -11.71
C GLN A 2 -3.63 13.97 -13.07
N TRP A 3 -2.70 13.09 -13.49
CA TRP A 3 -2.86 12.37 -14.76
C TRP A 3 -4.11 11.49 -14.81
N LEU A 4 -4.48 10.84 -13.70
CA LEU A 4 -5.72 10.05 -13.63
C LEU A 4 -6.93 10.96 -13.76
N THR A 5 -6.94 12.09 -13.04
CA THR A 5 -7.98 13.11 -13.11
C THR A 5 -8.15 13.68 -14.52
N ASP A 6 -7.04 14.05 -15.18
CA ASP A 6 -7.03 14.61 -16.53
C ASP A 6 -7.57 13.63 -17.59
N ASN A 7 -7.54 12.33 -17.28
CA ASN A 7 -8.01 11.26 -18.16
C ASN A 7 -9.36 10.67 -17.69
N GLU A 8 -10.04 11.30 -16.73
CA GLU A 8 -11.32 10.84 -16.19
C GLU A 8 -11.25 9.40 -15.65
N ILE A 9 -10.10 9.04 -15.07
CA ILE A 9 -9.86 7.74 -14.44
C ILE A 9 -9.98 7.90 -12.93
N GLU A 10 -10.94 7.21 -12.33
CA GLU A 10 -11.06 7.13 -10.88
C GLU A 10 -9.85 6.40 -10.28
N GLY A 11 -9.23 7.04 -9.29
CA GLY A 11 -8.08 6.51 -8.58
C GLY A 11 -8.17 6.71 -7.07
N LYS A 12 -7.99 5.61 -6.34
CA LYS A 12 -7.86 5.45 -4.89
C LYS A 12 -6.43 5.62 -4.35
N VAL A 13 -6.08 6.56 -3.49
CA VAL A 13 -4.86 6.38 -2.67
C VAL A 13 -5.20 5.56 -1.44
N ILE A 14 -4.45 4.47 -1.21
CA ILE A 14 -4.56 3.63 -0.02
C ILE A 14 -3.28 3.83 0.81
N GLU A 15 -3.42 4.26 2.06
CA GLU A 15 -2.34 4.22 3.06
C GLU A 15 -2.53 2.98 3.93
N LEU A 16 -1.49 2.15 3.98
CA LEU A 16 -1.34 1.04 4.93
C LEU A 16 -0.35 1.48 6.00
N LYS A 17 -0.83 1.57 7.24
CA LYS A 17 -0.04 2.04 8.38
C LYS A 17 -0.02 0.98 9.48
N THR A 18 1.12 0.74 10.10
CA THR A 18 1.19 -0.09 11.32
C THR A 18 0.28 0.46 12.42
N ARG A 19 -0.33 -0.42 13.21
CA ARG A 19 -1.27 0.00 14.26
C ARG A 19 -0.58 0.75 15.40
N TYR A 20 0.62 0.30 15.78
CA TYR A 20 1.34 0.79 16.96
C TYR A 20 2.45 1.78 16.57
N HIS A 21 2.60 2.83 17.38
CA HIS A 21 3.49 3.97 17.10
C HIS A 21 5.00 3.64 17.11
N ASP A 22 5.36 2.49 17.66
CA ASP A 22 6.72 1.97 17.82
C ASP A 22 7.04 0.88 16.79
N GLU A 23 6.13 0.65 15.83
CA GLU A 23 6.31 -0.30 14.72
C GLU A 23 6.58 0.44 13.42
N ASP A 24 7.85 0.76 13.16
CA ASP A 24 8.25 1.54 11.99
C ASP A 24 8.57 0.69 10.74
N TYR A 25 8.72 -0.62 10.92
CA TYR A 25 9.17 -1.53 9.87
C TYR A 25 8.00 -2.30 9.27
N ILE A 26 8.00 -2.35 7.94
CA ILE A 26 7.09 -3.18 7.14
C ILE A 26 7.98 -4.00 6.21
N ILE A 27 7.71 -5.29 6.12
CA ILE A 27 8.34 -6.21 5.16
C ILE A 27 7.31 -6.70 4.15
N SER A 28 7.77 -7.27 3.04
CA SER A 28 6.92 -7.76 1.94
C SER A 28 7.35 -9.16 1.52
N ASP A 29 6.40 -10.07 1.37
CA ASP A 29 6.63 -11.43 0.86
C ASP A 29 7.37 -11.44 -0.50
N ARG A 30 7.16 -10.41 -1.34
CA ARG A 30 7.84 -10.26 -2.64
C ARG A 30 9.33 -9.93 -2.53
N ILE A 31 9.75 -9.26 -1.46
CA ILE A 31 11.14 -8.83 -1.24
C ILE A 31 11.88 -9.81 -0.34
N GLY A 32 11.16 -10.45 0.58
CA GLY A 32 11.72 -11.31 1.62
C GLY A 32 11.81 -10.61 2.98
N ASN A 33 12.18 -11.38 3.99
CA ASN A 33 12.09 -10.98 5.40
C ASN A 33 13.38 -10.34 5.95
N ASP A 34 14.38 -10.13 5.11
CA ASP A 34 15.69 -9.58 5.47
C ASP A 34 15.79 -8.06 5.26
N GLN A 35 14.79 -7.45 4.62
CA GLN A 35 14.78 -6.03 4.30
C GLN A 35 13.43 -5.39 4.60
N SER A 36 13.48 -4.25 5.29
CA SER A 36 12.29 -3.42 5.47
C SER A 36 12.07 -2.54 4.26
N ILE A 37 10.82 -2.43 3.80
CA ILE A 37 10.41 -1.53 2.72
C ILE A 37 10.10 -0.12 3.23
N THR A 38 9.93 0.05 4.55
CA THR A 38 9.65 1.34 5.20
C THR A 38 10.44 1.49 6.50
N ILE A 39 10.60 2.71 6.99
CA ILE A 39 11.22 3.00 8.30
C ILE A 39 10.37 3.99 9.14
N ASN A 40 9.09 4.11 8.79
CA ASN A 40 8.12 5.04 9.39
C ASN A 40 6.72 4.41 9.54
N GLY A 41 6.63 3.08 9.37
CA GLY A 41 5.41 2.30 9.53
C GLY A 41 4.33 2.58 8.49
N LYS A 42 4.67 3.15 7.32
CA LYS A 42 3.70 3.56 6.30
C LYS A 42 4.08 3.12 4.90
N HIS A 43 3.15 2.45 4.23
CA HIS A 43 3.26 2.10 2.81
C HIS A 43 2.03 2.57 2.04
N TYR A 44 2.22 2.87 0.75
CA TYR A 44 1.18 3.48 -0.08
C TYR A 44 0.96 2.68 -1.36
N GLY A 45 -0.31 2.54 -1.72
CA GLY A 45 -0.75 2.01 -3.00
C GLY A 45 -1.73 2.97 -3.68
N VAL A 46 -1.80 2.88 -5.01
CA VAL A 46 -2.81 3.55 -5.82
C VAL A 46 -3.72 2.50 -6.45
N GLU A 47 -4.99 2.49 -6.08
CA GLU A 47 -6.01 1.62 -6.64
C GLU A 47 -6.64 2.26 -7.88
N VAL A 48 -6.50 1.62 -9.03
CA VAL A 48 -7.10 2.05 -10.30
C VAL A 48 -7.75 0.85 -10.97
N ARG A 49 -9.04 0.96 -11.31
CA ARG A 49 -9.80 -0.11 -12.00
C ARG A 49 -9.66 -1.49 -11.35
N GLY A 50 -9.73 -1.54 -10.01
CA GLY A 50 -9.66 -2.77 -9.22
C GLY A 50 -8.27 -3.39 -9.08
N ARG A 51 -7.21 -2.68 -9.47
CA ARG A 51 -5.82 -3.09 -9.23
C ARG A 51 -5.11 -2.05 -8.37
N VAL A 52 -4.37 -2.51 -7.37
CA VAL A 52 -3.49 -1.67 -6.55
C VAL A 52 -2.09 -1.72 -7.12
N PHE A 53 -1.50 -0.54 -7.33
CA PHE A 53 -0.15 -0.33 -7.83
C PHE A 53 0.70 0.33 -6.74
N ASP A 54 1.92 -0.13 -6.59
CA ASP A 54 2.96 0.49 -5.76
C ASP A 54 4.35 0.25 -6.39
N ASN A 55 5.41 0.64 -5.69
CA ASN A 55 6.78 0.45 -6.16
C ASN A 55 7.20 -1.03 -6.29
N LEU A 56 6.47 -1.97 -5.67
CA LEU A 56 6.75 -3.41 -5.70
C LEU A 56 5.87 -4.16 -6.71
N SER A 57 4.80 -3.54 -7.20
CA SER A 57 3.77 -4.13 -8.05
C SER A 57 3.46 -3.24 -9.27
N PRO A 58 4.42 -3.06 -10.20
CA PRO A 58 4.25 -2.18 -11.36
C PRO A 58 3.15 -2.68 -12.32
N GLN A 59 2.81 -3.97 -12.28
CA GLN A 59 1.71 -4.56 -13.07
C GLN A 59 0.36 -4.49 -12.32
N GLY A 60 0.39 -3.98 -11.09
CA GLY A 60 -0.72 -3.99 -10.14
C GLY A 60 -1.14 -5.39 -9.73
N MET A 61 -1.90 -5.49 -8.65
CA MET A 61 -2.52 -6.74 -8.19
C MET A 61 -3.88 -6.46 -7.56
N THR A 62 -4.61 -7.52 -7.19
CA THR A 62 -5.86 -7.31 -6.45
C THR A 62 -5.57 -6.67 -5.10
N ARG A 63 -6.54 -5.92 -4.58
CA ARG A 63 -6.40 -5.30 -3.27
C ARG A 63 -6.17 -6.32 -2.15
N ASP A 64 -6.85 -7.46 -2.21
CA ASP A 64 -6.71 -8.52 -1.21
C ASP A 64 -5.30 -9.13 -1.22
N ASP A 65 -4.74 -9.35 -2.40
CA ASP A 65 -3.36 -9.85 -2.52
C ASP A 65 -2.36 -8.79 -2.05
N TRP A 66 -2.61 -7.52 -2.36
CA TRP A 66 -1.78 -6.41 -1.89
C TRP A 66 -1.78 -6.31 -0.36
N LEU A 67 -2.95 -6.41 0.29
CA LEU A 67 -3.06 -6.33 1.75
C LEU A 67 -2.42 -7.53 2.47
N LYS A 68 -2.38 -8.71 1.85
CA LYS A 68 -1.78 -9.92 2.43
C LYS A 68 -0.26 -9.96 2.33
N ASP A 69 0.33 -9.15 1.46
CA ASP A 69 1.75 -9.19 1.17
C ASP A 69 2.62 -8.53 2.25
N PHE A 70 2.04 -7.64 3.05
CA PHE A 70 2.78 -6.83 4.00
C PHE A 70 2.68 -7.38 5.42
N HIS A 71 3.82 -7.34 6.10
CA HIS A 71 3.95 -7.80 7.48
C HIS A 71 4.64 -6.75 8.34
N CYS A 72 4.23 -6.68 9.60
CA CYS A 72 4.86 -5.89 10.66
C CYS A 72 4.89 -6.73 11.94
N GLN A 73 5.53 -6.23 12.99
CA GLN A 73 5.69 -6.99 14.23
C GLN A 73 4.38 -7.48 14.85
N SER A 74 3.30 -6.70 14.78
CA SER A 74 1.99 -7.07 15.31
C SER A 74 1.07 -7.79 14.33
N GLU A 75 1.41 -7.81 13.03
CA GLU A 75 0.49 -8.19 11.95
C GLU A 75 -0.80 -7.34 11.90
N GLU A 76 -0.80 -6.16 12.53
CA GLU A 76 -1.96 -5.26 12.58
C GLU A 76 -1.71 -3.96 11.82
N PHE A 77 -2.58 -3.70 10.84
CA PHE A 77 -2.55 -2.51 10.03
C PHE A 77 -3.84 -1.71 10.12
N ILE A 78 -3.69 -0.38 10.06
CA ILE A 78 -4.77 0.58 9.82
C ILE A 78 -4.72 0.94 8.33
N ILE A 79 -5.84 0.72 7.64
CA ILE A 79 -5.99 1.07 6.23
C ILE A 79 -6.82 2.34 6.13
N THR A 80 -6.29 3.35 5.48
CA THR A 80 -7.03 4.58 5.17
C THR A 80 -7.04 4.85 3.68
N GLU A 81 -8.09 5.53 3.24
CA GLU A 81 -8.38 5.72 1.84
C GLU A 81 -8.61 7.21 1.58
N ALA A 82 -7.87 7.77 0.64
CA ALA A 82 -8.11 9.12 0.15
C ALA A 82 -8.56 9.02 -1.31
N GLY A 83 -9.81 9.37 -1.57
CA GLY A 83 -10.32 9.63 -2.91
C GLY A 83 -10.22 11.12 -3.21
N GLU A 84 -9.80 11.47 -4.42
CA GLU A 84 -10.15 12.78 -5.01
C GLU A 84 -11.46 12.55 -5.77
N GLY A 85 -12.55 13.07 -5.20
CA GLY A 85 -13.85 13.20 -5.87
C GLY A 85 -13.99 14.53 -6.57
#